data_AF-A0A8J2NG82-F1
#
_entry.id   AF-A0A8J2NG82-F1
#
_cell.length_a   1.000
_cell.length_b   1.000
_cell.length_c   1.000
_cell.angle_alpha   90.00
_cell.angle_beta   90.00
_cell.angle_gamma   90.00
#
_symmetry.space_group_name_H-M   'P 1'
#
loop_
_entity.id
_entity.type
_entity.pdbx_description
1 polymer ?
#
loop_
_entity_poly.entity_id
_entity_poly.type
_entity_poly.pdbx_seq_one_letter_code
_entity_poly.pdbx_strand_id
1 'polypeptide(L)'
;MAPKHQNEGAGAAPEVNKPKHGFRVGPENLPDGPWRRKVTKVKKELIHKAKVKKAYAKIKAREQENAQPAKPIQPVQEDGAEAGDGETKQPEQEAEVMHPTRHLMLADEAKAQENSVGEHNPDGNRRRTRRPGYYEKQLSKAEERRKEQEARQAEFQRRREEREQKIAERERFKKAMAKTRDRDGNKKLGRESSILLEKVRKMVGDKKK
;
A
#
# COMPACT_ATOMS: atom_id res chain seq x y z
N MET A 1 -29.49 -56.18 39.28
CA MET A 1 -29.89 -55.29 38.16
C MET A 1 -29.07 -54.01 38.24
N ALA A 2 -28.27 -53.72 37.22
CA ALA A 2 -28.11 -52.41 36.56
C ALA A 2 -27.00 -52.53 35.49
N PRO A 3 -27.14 -51.85 34.34
CA PRO A 3 -26.67 -52.35 33.05
C PRO A 3 -25.27 -51.87 32.62
N LYS A 4 -24.68 -52.68 31.73
CA LYS A 4 -23.38 -52.49 31.08
C LYS A 4 -23.47 -51.36 30.04
N HIS A 5 -22.77 -50.25 30.26
CA HIS A 5 -22.71 -49.16 29.30
C HIS A 5 -21.89 -49.55 28.08
N GLN A 6 -22.58 -49.55 26.95
CA GLN A 6 -22.05 -49.63 25.59
C GLN A 6 -21.32 -48.33 25.29
N ASN A 7 -20.04 -48.40 24.93
CA ASN A 7 -19.34 -47.23 24.43
C ASN A 7 -19.64 -47.10 22.93
N GLU A 8 -20.52 -46.16 22.64
CA GLU A 8 -20.85 -45.62 21.32
C GLU A 8 -19.58 -45.23 20.55
N GLY A 9 -19.43 -45.78 19.35
CA GLY A 9 -18.29 -45.51 18.47
C GLY A 9 -18.32 -46.26 17.14
N ALA A 10 -19.51 -46.61 16.65
CA ALA A 10 -19.69 -47.10 15.28
C ALA A 10 -19.78 -45.89 14.34
N GLY A 11 -18.63 -45.42 13.83
CA GLY A 11 -18.63 -44.27 12.94
C GLY A 11 -17.27 -43.78 12.46
N ALA A 12 -16.27 -44.64 12.28
CA ALA A 12 -15.08 -44.29 11.51
C ALA A 12 -14.56 -45.51 10.78
N ALA A 13 -14.72 -45.52 9.45
CA ALA A 13 -14.08 -46.49 8.57
C ALA A 13 -12.56 -46.52 8.83
N PRO A 14 -11.88 -47.67 8.68
CA PRO A 14 -10.44 -47.71 8.84
C PRO A 14 -9.81 -46.79 7.79
N GLU A 15 -9.20 -45.69 8.22
CA GLU A 15 -8.46 -44.81 7.34
C GLU A 15 -7.31 -45.62 6.72
N VAL A 16 -7.47 -45.97 5.45
CA VAL A 16 -6.43 -46.60 4.64
C VAL A 16 -5.22 -45.68 4.71
N ASN A 17 -4.17 -46.14 5.40
CA ASN A 17 -2.92 -45.42 5.54
C ASN A 17 -2.35 -45.15 4.14
N LYS A 18 -2.58 -43.94 3.64
CA LYS A 18 -2.05 -43.50 2.35
C LYS A 18 -0.53 -43.58 2.44
N PRO A 19 0.16 -44.24 1.48
CA PRO A 19 1.60 -44.37 1.53
C PRO A 19 2.21 -42.97 1.64
N LYS A 20 2.97 -42.74 2.71
CA LYS A 20 3.65 -41.46 2.97
C LYS A 20 4.56 -41.20 1.78
N HIS A 21 4.17 -40.26 0.94
CA HIS A 21 4.96 -39.90 -0.21
C HIS A 21 6.30 -39.33 0.29
N GLY A 22 7.42 -39.94 -0.12
CA GLY A 22 8.76 -39.51 0.27
C GLY A 22 9.03 -38.05 -0.09
N PHE A 23 10.18 -37.53 0.35
CA PHE A 23 10.55 -36.12 0.15
C PHE A 23 10.58 -35.77 -1.36
N ARG A 24 9.48 -35.21 -1.88
CA ARG A 24 9.36 -34.69 -3.25
C ARG A 24 10.21 -33.43 -3.36
N VAL A 25 11.38 -33.54 -3.98
CA VAL A 25 12.21 -32.40 -4.39
C VAL A 25 11.75 -31.97 -5.78
N GLY A 26 10.58 -31.35 -5.84
CA GLY A 26 10.01 -30.81 -7.08
C GLY A 26 9.67 -29.33 -6.90
N PRO A 27 9.53 -28.55 -7.98
CA PRO A 27 9.19 -27.13 -7.93
C PRO A 27 7.88 -26.82 -7.19
N GLU A 28 7.00 -27.82 -7.02
CA GLU A 28 5.78 -27.78 -6.19
C GLU A 28 6.05 -27.76 -4.68
N ASN A 29 7.19 -28.30 -4.22
CA ASN A 29 7.49 -28.52 -2.80
C ASN A 29 8.70 -27.69 -2.30
N LEU A 30 9.31 -26.90 -3.17
CA LEU A 30 10.28 -25.89 -2.78
C LEU A 30 9.54 -24.69 -2.19
N PRO A 31 10.08 -24.00 -1.17
CA PRO A 31 9.47 -22.83 -0.60
C PRO A 31 9.21 -21.81 -1.70
N ASP A 32 7.94 -21.67 -2.03
CA ASP A 32 7.52 -20.97 -3.22
C ASP A 32 8.08 -19.54 -3.19
N GLY A 33 8.74 -19.13 -4.28
CA GLY A 33 9.55 -17.91 -4.28
C GLY A 33 8.73 -16.69 -3.84
N PRO A 34 9.38 -15.62 -3.31
CA PRO A 34 8.68 -14.44 -2.80
C PRO A 34 7.67 -13.84 -3.78
N TRP A 35 7.91 -13.99 -5.08
CA TRP A 35 7.06 -13.51 -6.15
C TRP A 35 5.77 -14.34 -6.33
N ARG A 36 5.85 -15.67 -6.29
CA ARG A 36 4.66 -16.53 -6.37
C ARG A 36 3.76 -16.39 -5.14
N ARG A 37 4.34 -16.18 -3.95
CA ARG A 37 3.59 -15.80 -2.73
C ARG A 37 2.84 -14.47 -2.90
N LYS A 38 3.47 -13.47 -3.52
CA LYS A 38 2.81 -12.19 -3.83
C LYS A 38 1.66 -12.37 -4.82
N VAL A 39 1.87 -13.12 -5.91
CA VAL A 39 0.82 -13.37 -6.92
C VAL A 39 -0.37 -14.13 -6.31
N THR A 40 -0.11 -15.16 -5.51
CA THR A 40 -1.16 -15.92 -4.82
C THR A 40 -1.90 -15.05 -3.79
N LYS A 41 -1.19 -14.19 -3.04
CA LYS A 41 -1.80 -13.21 -2.12
C LYS A 41 -2.70 -12.23 -2.88
N VAL A 42 -2.19 -11.61 -3.94
CA VAL A 42 -2.95 -10.67 -4.78
C VAL A 42 -4.20 -11.33 -5.35
N LYS A 43 -4.07 -12.57 -5.87
CA LYS A 43 -5.23 -13.32 -6.39
C LYS A 43 -6.26 -13.59 -5.30
N LYS A 44 -5.84 -14.04 -4.11
CA LYS A 44 -6.73 -14.28 -2.97
C LYS A 44 -7.43 -12.99 -2.52
N GLU A 45 -6.71 -11.88 -2.42
CA GLU A 45 -7.26 -10.57 -2.06
C GLU A 45 -8.29 -10.09 -3.09
N LEU A 46 -8.03 -10.27 -4.38
CA LEU A 46 -8.93 -9.84 -5.45
C LEU A 46 -10.23 -10.66 -5.46
N ILE A 47 -10.13 -11.97 -5.24
CA ILE A 47 -11.28 -12.86 -5.06
C ILE A 47 -12.07 -12.46 -3.81
N HIS A 48 -11.40 -12.20 -2.69
CA HIS A 48 -12.07 -11.81 -1.45
C HIS A 48 -12.82 -10.48 -1.60
N LYS A 49 -12.18 -9.45 -2.17
CA LYS A 49 -12.83 -8.16 -2.47
C LYS A 49 -14.05 -8.34 -3.37
N ALA A 50 -13.97 -9.19 -4.39
CA ALA A 50 -15.11 -9.48 -5.26
C ALA A 50 -16.25 -10.18 -4.50
N LYS A 51 -15.94 -11.14 -3.62
CA LYS A 51 -16.93 -11.81 -2.77
C LYS A 51 -17.61 -10.84 -1.80
N VAL A 52 -16.84 -9.99 -1.13
CA VAL A 52 -17.37 -8.96 -0.22
C VAL A 52 -18.28 -7.99 -0.97
N LYS A 53 -17.86 -7.50 -2.16
CA LYS A 53 -18.71 -6.64 -2.99
C LYS A 53 -20.01 -7.31 -3.40
N LYS A 54 -19.98 -8.59 -3.79
CA LYS A 54 -21.19 -9.35 -4.14
C LYS A 54 -22.11 -9.55 -2.93
N ALA A 55 -21.56 -9.88 -1.76
CA ALA A 55 -22.34 -10.04 -0.54
C ALA A 55 -22.96 -8.70 -0.10
N TYR A 56 -22.18 -7.62 -0.14
CA TYR A 56 -22.65 -6.28 0.17
C TYR A 56 -23.75 -5.82 -0.79
N ALA A 57 -23.60 -6.06 -2.10
CA ALA A 57 -24.64 -5.76 -3.08
C ALA A 57 -25.95 -6.53 -2.80
N LYS A 58 -25.86 -7.79 -2.39
CA LYS A 58 -27.03 -8.59 -1.99
C LYS A 58 -27.72 -8.05 -0.74
N ILE A 59 -26.95 -7.70 0.30
CA ILE A 59 -27.50 -7.13 1.53
C ILE A 59 -28.14 -5.78 1.24
N LYS A 60 -27.47 -4.91 0.47
CA LYS A 60 -27.99 -3.60 0.08
C LYS A 60 -29.28 -3.71 -0.75
N ALA A 61 -29.37 -4.67 -1.67
CA ALA A 61 -30.60 -4.90 -2.42
C ALA A 61 -31.75 -5.33 -1.50
N ARG A 62 -31.49 -6.28 -0.58
CA ARG A 62 -32.47 -6.74 0.41
C ARG A 62 -32.89 -5.62 1.38
N GLU A 63 -31.95 -4.79 1.82
CA GLU A 63 -32.22 -3.64 2.67
C GLU A 63 -33.03 -2.57 1.92
N GLN A 64 -32.75 -2.33 0.63
CA GLN A 64 -33.56 -1.42 -0.18
C GLN A 64 -34.97 -1.96 -0.42
N GLU A 65 -35.13 -3.27 -0.62
CA GLU A 65 -36.44 -3.92 -0.71
C GLU A 65 -37.21 -3.83 0.62
N ASN A 66 -36.52 -4.03 1.75
CA ASN A 66 -37.12 -3.91 3.09
C ASN A 66 -37.36 -2.44 3.52
N ALA A 67 -36.57 -1.50 3.00
CA ALA A 67 -36.66 -0.07 3.29
C ALA A 67 -37.58 0.68 2.32
N GLN A 68 -38.15 0.02 1.31
CA GLN A 68 -39.31 0.54 0.60
C GLN A 68 -40.52 0.34 1.53
N PRO A 69 -41.05 1.40 2.20
CA PRO A 69 -42.34 1.29 2.85
C PRO A 69 -43.37 0.92 1.78
N ALA A 70 -44.36 0.11 2.16
CA ALA A 70 -45.48 -0.29 1.30
C ALA A 70 -45.92 0.88 0.41
N LYS A 71 -45.87 0.68 -0.91
CA LYS A 71 -46.33 1.66 -1.90
C LYS A 71 -47.71 2.17 -1.45
N PRO A 72 -47.89 3.47 -1.16
CA PRO A 72 -49.21 3.96 -0.85
C PRO A 72 -50.06 3.82 -2.11
N ILE A 73 -51.14 3.05 -2.00
CA ILE A 73 -52.25 3.07 -2.96
C ILE A 73 -52.72 4.52 -3.00
N GLN A 74 -52.61 5.19 -4.14
CA GLN A 74 -53.16 6.53 -4.33
C GLN A 74 -54.68 6.45 -4.41
N PRO A 75 -55.44 7.22 -3.61
CA PRO A 75 -56.77 7.64 -3.99
C PRO A 75 -56.73 9.06 -4.58
N VAL A 76 -57.34 9.14 -5.75
CA VAL A 76 -58.08 10.24 -6.42
C VAL A 76 -58.24 11.57 -5.65
N GLN A 77 -58.05 12.66 -6.40
CA GLN A 77 -58.28 14.10 -6.12
C GLN A 77 -59.56 14.44 -5.33
N GLU A 78 -59.51 15.48 -4.49
CA GLU A 78 -60.46 16.63 -4.45
C GLU A 78 -60.03 17.73 -3.45
N ASP A 79 -60.59 18.93 -3.63
CA ASP A 79 -60.18 20.28 -3.22
C ASP A 79 -60.18 20.66 -1.72
N GLY A 80 -59.53 21.79 -1.38
CA GLY A 80 -59.82 22.52 -0.13
C GLY A 80 -58.76 23.56 0.31
N ALA A 81 -59.17 24.82 0.48
CA ALA A 81 -58.34 26.01 0.68
C ALA A 81 -58.05 26.40 2.16
N GLU A 82 -57.16 27.39 2.29
CA GLU A 82 -57.13 28.52 3.26
C GLU A 82 -56.14 28.54 4.45
N ALA A 83 -55.22 29.52 4.34
CA ALA A 83 -54.73 30.55 5.28
C ALA A 83 -54.35 30.28 6.76
N GLY A 84 -53.23 30.90 7.17
CA GLY A 84 -52.89 31.15 8.57
C GLY A 84 -51.49 31.78 8.77
N ASP A 85 -51.46 33.12 8.86
CA ASP A 85 -50.33 34.01 9.14
C ASP A 85 -49.87 33.99 10.62
N GLY A 86 -48.63 34.42 10.92
CA GLY A 86 -48.15 34.55 12.31
C GLY A 86 -46.65 34.85 12.48
N GLU A 87 -46.30 36.12 12.43
CA GLU A 87 -44.97 36.74 12.61
C GLU A 87 -44.50 36.78 14.09
N THR A 88 -43.17 36.87 14.31
CA THR A 88 -42.40 37.60 15.36
C THR A 88 -41.25 36.76 15.97
N LYS A 89 -40.00 37.07 15.61
CA LYS A 89 -38.76 36.59 16.26
C LYS A 89 -38.02 37.77 16.89
N GLN A 90 -37.73 37.70 18.19
CA GLN A 90 -36.63 38.46 18.82
C GLN A 90 -35.53 37.49 19.29
N PRO A 91 -34.26 37.96 19.40
CA PRO A 91 -33.10 37.10 19.55
C PRO A 91 -32.55 37.13 20.98
N GLU A 92 -32.53 35.98 21.65
CA GLU A 92 -31.76 35.81 22.90
C GLU A 92 -30.77 34.65 22.76
N GLN A 93 -29.51 35.08 22.73
CA GLN A 93 -28.27 34.41 23.12
C GLN A 93 -28.40 32.99 23.70
N GLU A 94 -28.36 32.00 22.83
CA GLU A 94 -27.91 30.66 23.20
C GLU A 94 -26.54 30.43 22.56
N ALA A 95 -25.53 30.17 23.39
CA ALA A 95 -24.24 29.68 22.96
C ALA A 95 -24.42 28.25 22.42
N GLU A 96 -25.00 28.14 21.23
CA GLU A 96 -25.06 26.90 20.48
C GLU A 96 -23.63 26.43 20.21
N VAL A 97 -23.35 25.18 20.58
CA VAL A 97 -22.10 24.50 20.23
C VAL A 97 -21.98 24.51 18.71
N MET A 98 -21.19 25.46 18.19
CA MET A 98 -21.05 25.71 16.76
C MET A 98 -20.64 24.41 16.06
N HIS A 99 -21.35 24.03 14.99
CA HIS A 99 -21.06 22.81 14.23
C HIS A 99 -19.57 22.78 13.81
N PRO A 100 -18.87 21.64 13.84
CA PRO A 100 -17.43 21.56 13.53
C PRO A 100 -17.07 22.17 12.16
N THR A 101 -17.98 22.07 11.19
CA THR A 101 -17.85 22.71 9.87
C THR A 101 -17.75 24.24 9.97
N ARG A 102 -18.50 24.87 10.88
CA ARG A 102 -18.50 26.33 11.07
C ARG A 102 -17.22 26.83 11.72
N HIS A 103 -16.62 26.03 12.61
CA HIS A 103 -15.29 26.30 13.16
C HIS A 103 -14.20 26.31 12.09
N LEU A 104 -14.24 25.37 11.14
CA LEU A 104 -13.29 25.33 10.02
C LEU A 104 -13.45 26.58 9.13
N MET A 105 -14.69 26.99 8.84
CA MET A 105 -14.92 28.22 8.06
C MET A 105 -14.40 29.46 8.79
N LEU A 106 -14.64 29.60 10.09
CA LEU A 106 -14.14 30.72 10.89
C LEU A 106 -12.61 30.74 10.97
N ALA A 107 -11.96 29.57 11.06
CA ALA A 107 -10.51 29.46 11.05
C ALA A 107 -9.90 29.86 9.68
N ASP A 108 -10.54 29.44 8.58
CA ASP A 108 -10.14 29.85 7.23
C ASP A 108 -10.32 31.36 7.02
N GLU A 109 -11.38 31.95 7.57
CA GLU A 109 -11.68 33.38 7.48
C GLU A 109 -10.67 34.23 8.28
N ALA A 110 -10.32 33.79 9.50
CA ALA A 110 -9.27 34.42 10.31
C ALA A 110 -7.90 34.36 9.62
N LYS A 111 -7.58 33.23 8.99
CA LYS A 111 -6.33 33.05 8.22
C LYS A 111 -6.31 33.88 6.94
N ALA A 112 -7.46 34.08 6.30
CA ALA A 112 -7.59 34.97 5.16
C ALA A 112 -7.37 36.45 5.56
N GLN A 113 -7.87 36.86 6.72
CA GLN A 113 -7.66 38.21 7.26
C GLN A 113 -6.21 38.47 7.69
N GLU A 114 -5.53 37.49 8.30
CA GLU A 114 -4.12 37.62 8.68
C GLU A 114 -3.21 37.86 7.45
N ASN A 115 -3.53 37.22 6.33
CA ASN A 115 -2.80 37.41 5.07
C ASN A 115 -3.11 38.73 4.34
N SER A 116 -4.01 39.57 4.86
CA SER A 116 -4.47 40.82 4.23
C SER A 116 -3.83 42.11 4.77
N VAL A 117 -2.85 42.00 5.68
CA VAL A 117 -2.18 43.15 6.34
C VAL A 117 -1.17 43.88 5.41
N GLY A 118 -1.21 43.64 4.10
CA GLY A 118 -0.40 44.34 3.09
C GLY A 118 -1.24 44.98 2.01
N GLU A 119 -1.21 46.32 1.93
CA GLU A 119 -1.69 47.21 0.86
C GLU A 119 -3.00 46.83 0.12
N HIS A 120 -4.04 47.62 0.39
CA HIS A 120 -5.29 47.62 -0.37
C HIS A 120 -5.09 48.22 -1.77
N ASN A 121 -4.53 47.44 -2.70
CA ASN A 121 -4.62 47.73 -4.13
C ASN A 121 -6.03 47.35 -4.63
N PRO A 122 -6.89 48.30 -5.08
CA PRO A 122 -8.27 48.01 -5.47
C PRO A 122 -8.40 47.07 -6.68
N ASP A 123 -7.32 46.94 -7.48
CA ASP A 123 -7.29 46.11 -8.70
C ASP A 123 -6.16 45.03 -8.71
N GLY A 124 -5.40 44.89 -7.62
CA GLY A 124 -4.20 44.06 -7.59
C GLY A 124 -4.44 42.58 -7.25
N ASN A 125 -5.44 42.28 -6.42
CA ASN A 125 -5.62 40.94 -5.85
C ASN A 125 -6.65 40.06 -6.57
N ARG A 126 -7.29 40.57 -7.64
CA ARG A 126 -8.27 39.82 -8.47
C ARG A 126 -7.66 39.06 -9.64
N ARG A 127 -6.35 39.17 -9.88
CA ARG A 127 -5.65 38.23 -10.76
C ARG A 127 -5.41 36.94 -9.99
N ARG A 128 -6.49 36.18 -9.74
CA ARG A 128 -6.43 34.76 -9.39
C ARG A 128 -5.29 34.18 -10.23
N THR A 129 -4.24 33.70 -9.57
CA THR A 129 -3.06 33.10 -10.18
C THR A 129 -3.45 32.39 -11.46
N ARG A 130 -2.96 32.88 -12.62
CA ARG A 130 -3.40 32.40 -13.93
C ARG A 130 -3.30 30.88 -13.91
N ARG A 131 -4.44 30.19 -13.98
CA ARG A 131 -4.47 28.72 -13.99
C ARG A 131 -3.59 28.31 -15.16
N PRO A 132 -2.58 27.43 -14.95
CA PRO A 132 -1.68 27.04 -16.02
C PRO A 132 -2.49 26.56 -17.22
N GLY A 133 -2.10 26.99 -18.41
CA GLY A 133 -2.74 26.62 -19.65
C GLY A 133 -2.77 25.09 -19.80
N TYR A 134 -3.71 24.58 -20.61
CA TYR A 134 -3.82 23.14 -20.85
C TYR A 134 -2.48 22.52 -21.31
N TYR A 135 -1.77 23.23 -22.19
CA TYR A 135 -0.48 22.81 -22.73
C TYR A 135 0.65 22.89 -21.69
N GLU A 136 0.69 23.94 -20.87
CA GLU A 136 1.68 24.09 -19.79
C GLU A 136 1.58 22.95 -18.77
N LYS A 137 0.37 22.50 -18.44
CA LYS A 137 0.15 21.33 -17.56
C LYS A 137 0.59 20.02 -18.20
N GLN A 138 0.52 19.90 -19.52
CA GLN A 138 1.00 18.71 -20.22
C GLN A 138 2.52 18.67 -20.25
N LEU A 139 3.17 19.81 -20.49
CA LEU A 139 4.62 19.94 -20.42
C LEU A 139 5.14 19.65 -19.00
N SER A 140 4.52 20.23 -17.97
CA SER A 140 4.95 19.98 -16.58
C SER A 140 4.84 18.50 -16.20
N LYS A 141 3.74 17.83 -16.59
CA LYS A 141 3.57 16.38 -16.37
C LYS A 141 4.57 15.53 -17.17
N ALA A 142 4.93 15.96 -18.38
CA ALA A 142 5.93 15.27 -19.18
C ALA A 142 7.32 15.38 -18.53
N GLU A 143 7.67 16.57 -18.03
CA GLU A 143 8.90 16.79 -17.28
C GLU A 143 8.96 16.02 -15.96
N GLU A 144 7.86 15.99 -15.20
CA GLU A 144 7.75 15.20 -13.97
C GLU A 144 8.00 13.71 -14.25
N ARG A 145 7.36 13.16 -15.28
CA ARG A 145 7.57 11.76 -15.69
C ARG A 145 9.00 11.49 -16.14
N ARG A 146 9.61 12.43 -16.87
CA ARG A 146 11.01 12.32 -17.29
C ARG A 146 11.94 12.31 -16.08
N LYS A 147 11.76 13.23 -15.13
CA LYS A 147 12.55 13.31 -13.89
C LYS A 147 12.38 12.06 -13.03
N GLU A 148 11.17 11.53 -12.91
CA GLU A 148 10.91 10.28 -12.17
C GLU A 148 11.63 9.08 -12.83
N GLN A 149 11.58 8.98 -14.16
CA GLN A 149 12.30 7.93 -14.90
C GLN A 149 13.81 8.06 -14.77
N GLU A 150 14.36 9.27 -14.89
CA GLU A 150 15.78 9.56 -14.72
C GLU A 150 16.24 9.23 -13.29
N ALA A 151 15.47 9.61 -12.27
CA ALA A 151 15.76 9.28 -10.88
C ALA A 151 15.76 7.76 -10.64
N ARG A 152 14.78 7.04 -11.20
CA ARG A 152 14.70 5.58 -11.10
C ARG A 152 15.86 4.88 -11.83
N GLN A 153 16.26 5.41 -12.98
CA GLN A 153 17.41 4.90 -13.72
C GLN A 153 18.72 5.17 -12.97
N ALA A 154 18.89 6.35 -12.39
CA ALA A 154 20.07 6.70 -11.59
C ALA A 154 20.18 5.80 -10.34
N GLU A 155 19.08 5.53 -9.64
CA GLU A 155 19.08 4.59 -8.51
C GLU A 155 19.47 3.17 -8.97
N PHE A 156 18.91 2.71 -10.10
CA PHE A 156 19.25 1.41 -10.66
C PHE A 156 20.72 1.32 -11.08
N GLN A 157 21.26 2.38 -11.70
CA GLN A 157 22.67 2.47 -12.09
C GLN A 157 23.58 2.43 -10.87
N ARG A 158 23.31 3.22 -9.82
CA ARG A 158 24.09 3.17 -8.56
C ARG A 158 24.12 1.76 -7.98
N ARG A 159 22.96 1.12 -7.88
CA ARG A 159 22.86 -0.25 -7.35
C ARG A 159 23.58 -1.27 -8.24
N ARG A 160 23.60 -1.05 -9.56
CA ARG A 160 24.30 -1.90 -10.50
C ARG A 160 25.81 -1.72 -10.39
N GLU A 161 26.28 -0.48 -10.32
CA GLU A 161 27.69 -0.13 -10.13
C GLU A 161 28.24 -0.69 -8.82
N GLU A 162 27.50 -0.59 -7.71
CA GLU A 162 27.89 -1.20 -6.43
C GLU A 162 28.05 -2.73 -6.53
N ARG A 163 27.12 -3.39 -7.24
CA ARG A 163 27.20 -4.84 -7.48
C ARG A 163 28.39 -5.17 -8.38
N GLU A 164 28.60 -4.42 -9.45
CA GLU A 164 29.69 -4.61 -10.40
C GLU A 164 31.05 -4.38 -9.71
N GLN A 165 31.18 -3.36 -8.87
CA GLN A 165 32.37 -3.14 -8.05
C GLN A 165 32.62 -4.32 -7.11
N LYS A 166 31.60 -4.82 -6.41
CA LYS A 166 31.73 -5.99 -5.53
C LYS A 166 32.11 -7.27 -6.29
N ILE A 167 31.56 -7.47 -7.48
CA ILE A 167 31.90 -8.60 -8.35
C ILE A 167 33.35 -8.44 -8.84
N ALA A 168 33.74 -7.27 -9.32
CA ALA A 168 35.08 -6.98 -9.81
C ALA A 168 36.13 -7.14 -8.70
N GLU A 169 35.86 -6.68 -7.48
CA GLU A 169 36.74 -6.92 -6.32
C GLU A 169 36.91 -8.43 -6.06
N ARG A 170 35.80 -9.19 -6.09
CA ARG A 170 35.84 -10.65 -5.89
C ARG A 170 36.61 -11.35 -7.00
N GLU A 171 36.45 -10.93 -8.25
CA GLU A 171 37.15 -11.49 -9.40
C GLU A 171 38.63 -11.15 -9.37
N ARG A 172 39.00 -9.90 -9.03
CA ARG A 172 40.38 -9.49 -8.81
C ARG A 172 41.03 -10.33 -7.72
N PHE A 173 40.37 -10.50 -6.57
CA PHE A 173 40.85 -11.34 -5.48
C PHE A 173 41.00 -12.81 -5.90
N LYS A 174 40.00 -13.36 -6.62
CA LYS A 174 40.05 -14.74 -7.15
C LYS A 174 41.21 -14.91 -8.14
N LYS A 175 41.43 -13.95 -9.03
CA LYS A 175 42.52 -13.96 -10.01
C LYS A 175 43.88 -13.87 -9.32
N ALA A 176 44.01 -13.02 -8.29
CA ALA A 176 45.22 -12.92 -7.49
C ALA A 176 45.53 -14.25 -6.78
N MET A 177 44.53 -14.87 -6.12
CA MET A 177 44.65 -16.19 -5.48
C MET A 177 44.88 -17.34 -6.46
N ALA A 178 44.42 -17.23 -7.71
CA ALA A 178 44.74 -18.22 -8.74
C ALA A 178 46.22 -18.13 -9.15
N LYS A 179 46.78 -16.91 -9.19
CA LYS A 179 48.18 -16.65 -9.55
C LYS A 179 49.18 -17.15 -8.51
N THR A 180 48.76 -17.36 -7.26
CA THR A 180 49.62 -17.89 -6.20
C THR A 180 49.78 -19.40 -6.24
N ARG A 181 48.94 -20.10 -7.00
CA ARG A 181 48.99 -21.56 -7.13
C ARG A 181 50.11 -21.97 -8.10
N ASP A 182 50.73 -23.09 -7.80
CA ASP A 182 51.77 -23.68 -8.65
C ASP A 182 51.23 -24.38 -9.88
N ARG A 183 52.14 -24.78 -10.78
CA ARG A 183 51.82 -25.61 -11.95
C ARG A 183 51.15 -26.93 -11.54
N ASP A 184 51.54 -27.50 -10.41
CA ASP A 184 50.91 -28.71 -9.82
C ASP A 184 49.63 -28.41 -9.04
N GLY A 185 49.20 -27.14 -8.98
CA GLY A 185 47.99 -26.70 -8.30
C GLY A 185 48.13 -26.53 -6.79
N ASN A 186 49.31 -26.78 -6.21
CA ASN A 186 49.59 -26.59 -4.80
C ASN A 186 49.60 -25.10 -4.40
N LYS A 187 49.16 -24.81 -3.17
CA LYS A 187 49.09 -23.46 -2.61
C LYS A 187 50.45 -23.04 -2.06
N LYS A 188 50.99 -21.90 -2.48
CA LYS A 188 52.22 -21.32 -1.91
C LYS A 188 51.87 -20.24 -0.89
N LEU A 189 51.96 -20.58 0.40
CA LEU A 189 51.68 -19.68 1.52
C LEU A 189 52.46 -18.36 1.43
N GLY A 190 53.71 -18.37 0.96
CA GLY A 190 54.51 -17.14 0.80
C GLY A 190 53.97 -16.17 -0.26
N ARG A 191 53.23 -16.65 -1.26
CA ARG A 191 52.59 -15.80 -2.28
C ARG A 191 51.15 -15.43 -1.90
N GLU A 192 50.49 -16.26 -1.10
CA GLU A 192 49.12 -16.05 -0.61
C GLU A 192 49.05 -15.14 0.62
N SER A 193 50.11 -15.09 1.42
CA SER A 193 50.16 -14.36 2.68
C SER A 193 49.84 -12.88 2.51
N SER A 194 50.40 -12.19 1.52
CA SER A 194 50.14 -10.77 1.28
C SER A 194 48.67 -10.49 0.92
N ILE A 195 48.08 -11.29 0.02
CA ILE A 195 46.69 -11.17 -0.42
C ILE A 195 45.72 -11.46 0.75
N LEU A 196 46.05 -12.45 1.58
CA LEU A 196 45.25 -12.77 2.77
C LEU A 196 45.37 -11.69 3.85
N LEU A 197 46.56 -11.13 4.05
CA LEU A 197 46.78 -10.03 5.00
C LEU A 197 46.01 -8.77 4.59
N GLU A 198 45.99 -8.42 3.30
CA GLU A 198 45.16 -7.30 2.79
C GLU A 198 43.67 -7.52 3.05
N LYS A 199 43.18 -8.74 2.84
CA LYS A 199 41.78 -9.09 3.13
C LYS A 199 41.47 -8.98 4.63
N VAL A 200 42.36 -9.47 5.50
CA VAL A 200 42.22 -9.34 6.95
C VAL A 200 42.24 -7.87 7.37
N ARG A 201 43.13 -7.07 6.80
CA ARG A 201 43.20 -5.62 7.04
C ARG A 201 41.89 -4.92 6.67
N LYS A 202 41.28 -5.27 5.52
CA LYS A 202 39.97 -4.76 5.12
C LYS A 202 38.89 -5.15 6.13
N MET A 203 38.79 -6.42 6.49
CA MET A 203 37.79 -6.91 7.46
C MET A 203 37.94 -6.31 8.86
N VAL A 204 39.16 -6.08 9.34
CA VAL A 204 39.42 -5.47 10.65
C VAL A 204 39.21 -3.95 10.60
N GLY A 205 39.54 -3.29 9.49
CA GLY A 205 39.28 -1.86 9.27
C GLY A 205 37.78 -1.54 9.22
N ASP A 206 36.99 -2.40 8.58
CA ASP A 206 35.52 -2.28 8.53
C ASP A 206 34.87 -2.51 9.90
N LYS A 207 35.52 -3.27 10.80
CA LYS A 207 35.02 -3.57 12.16
C LYS A 207 35.38 -2.48 13.19
N LYS A 208 36.29 -1.58 12.84
CA LYS A 208 36.72 -0.44 13.68
C LYS A 208 35.96 0.86 13.36
N LYS A 209 35.15 0.87 12.30
CA LYS A 209 34.18 1.92 12.00
C LYS A 209 32.81 1.52 12.52
#